data_AF-E6MK89-F1
#
_entry.id   AF-E6MK89-F1
#
_cell.length_a   1.000
_cell.length_b   1.000
_cell.length_c   1.000
_cell.angle_alpha   90.00
_cell.angle_beta   90.00
_cell.angle_gamma   90.00
#
_symmetry.space_group_name_H-M   'P 1'
#
loop_
_entity.id
_entity.type
_entity.pdbx_description
1 polymer ?
#
loop_
_entity_poly.entity_id
_entity_poly.type
_entity_poly.pdbx_seq_one_letter_code
_entity_poly.pdbx_strand_id
1 'polypeptide(L)'
;MEREHFIAQAKGETTMGLFSFMYADTGNKENLCIGESAYVLLPDKEPIFEASYDGYGHFGGADIYEVAFDLNRGLITEKFLDSCKCTPRNFDRRIIRWTLERKTDQEITDLIKQQCDNDCFIREWKREVGITLSCYDEDNARLPFPIKITKQPCEYRLVPASKGDPEQGCGKYIDGFPSDDLTI
;
A
#
# COMPACT_ATOMS: atom_id res chain seq x y z
N MET A 1 -8.06 -14.91 -26.92
CA MET A 1 -7.77 -13.66 -26.19
C MET A 1 -7.63 -13.90 -24.68
N GLU A 2 -7.27 -15.13 -24.24
CA GLU A 2 -7.06 -15.50 -22.82
C GLU A 2 -5.72 -16.22 -22.59
N ARG A 3 -4.84 -16.31 -23.60
CA ARG A 3 -3.57 -17.05 -23.49
C ARG A 3 -2.33 -16.16 -23.29
N GLU A 4 -2.46 -14.84 -23.36
CA GLU A 4 -1.29 -13.97 -23.29
C GLU A 4 -0.92 -13.54 -21.86
N HIS A 5 -1.85 -13.63 -20.90
CA HIS A 5 -1.54 -13.32 -19.49
C HIS A 5 -0.72 -14.42 -18.79
N PHE A 6 -0.78 -15.67 -19.29
CA PHE A 6 -0.03 -16.80 -18.74
C PHE A 6 1.42 -16.90 -19.25
N ILE A 7 1.87 -16.04 -20.17
CA ILE A 7 3.22 -16.11 -20.77
C ILE A 7 4.24 -15.18 -20.07
N ALA A 8 3.81 -14.31 -19.15
CA ALA A 8 4.74 -13.44 -18.41
C ALA A 8 5.69 -14.25 -17.48
N GLN A 9 5.30 -15.44 -17.02
CA GLN A 9 6.15 -16.29 -16.17
C GLN A 9 7.35 -16.93 -16.91
N ALA A 10 7.38 -16.93 -18.25
CA ALA A 10 8.43 -17.60 -19.02
C ALA A 10 9.54 -16.67 -19.52
N LYS A 11 9.51 -15.36 -19.20
CA LYS A 11 10.41 -14.37 -19.82
C LYS A 11 11.29 -13.57 -18.88
N GLY A 12 11.46 -13.95 -17.61
CA GLY A 12 12.42 -13.27 -16.73
C GLY A 12 12.21 -11.74 -16.61
N GLU A 13 11.02 -11.27 -16.98
CA GLU A 13 10.56 -9.92 -16.79
C GLU A 13 10.05 -9.88 -15.35
N THR A 14 10.69 -9.06 -14.52
CA THR A 14 10.30 -8.87 -13.12
C THR A 14 8.92 -8.20 -13.10
N THR A 15 7.85 -9.00 -13.14
CA THR A 15 6.51 -8.54 -12.84
C THR A 15 6.55 -7.91 -11.46
N MET A 16 6.35 -6.59 -11.39
CA MET A 16 6.05 -5.93 -10.12
C MET A 16 4.85 -6.66 -9.53
N GLY A 17 4.99 -7.23 -8.33
CA GLY A 17 3.88 -7.92 -7.66
C GLY A 17 2.69 -6.97 -7.48
N LEU A 18 1.50 -7.53 -7.38
CA LEU A 18 0.31 -6.75 -7.04
C LEU A 18 0.38 -6.34 -5.56
N PHE A 19 -0.15 -5.16 -5.26
CA PHE A 19 -0.28 -4.68 -3.88
C PHE A 19 -1.60 -5.19 -3.31
N SER A 20 -1.74 -6.49 -3.08
CA SER A 20 -3.00 -7.04 -2.55
C SER A 20 -2.99 -7.13 -1.02
N PHE A 21 -4.18 -7.03 -0.42
CA PHE A 21 -4.37 -6.89 1.03
C PHE A 21 -5.34 -7.94 1.58
N MET A 22 -5.19 -8.24 2.86
CA MET A 22 -6.16 -8.97 3.67
C MET A 22 -7.15 -8.00 4.34
N TYR A 23 -8.41 -8.40 4.43
CA TYR A 23 -9.43 -7.65 5.15
C TYR A 23 -9.19 -7.72 6.67
N ALA A 24 -8.94 -6.58 7.29
CA ALA A 24 -8.61 -6.46 8.71
C ALA A 24 -9.78 -6.87 9.62
N ASP A 25 -11.02 -6.56 9.23
CA ASP A 25 -12.25 -6.89 9.97
C ASP A 25 -12.55 -8.40 9.98
N THR A 26 -11.93 -9.17 9.08
CA THR A 26 -11.97 -10.65 9.10
C THR A 26 -10.87 -11.26 9.97
N GLY A 27 -10.08 -10.43 10.66
CA GLY A 27 -8.88 -10.89 11.36
C GLY A 27 -7.75 -11.29 10.40
N ASN A 28 -7.71 -10.70 9.20
CA ASN A 28 -6.80 -11.05 8.11
C ASN A 28 -6.91 -12.51 7.65
N LYS A 29 -8.14 -13.03 7.57
CA LYS A 29 -8.43 -14.40 7.13
C LYS A 29 -8.98 -14.49 5.72
N GLU A 30 -9.56 -13.39 5.23
CA GLU A 30 -10.03 -13.26 3.87
C GLU A 30 -9.22 -12.19 3.14
N ASN A 31 -8.84 -12.46 1.90
CA ASN A 31 -8.17 -11.49 1.06
C ASN A 31 -9.15 -10.63 0.25
N LEU A 32 -8.70 -9.42 -0.08
CA LEU A 32 -9.33 -8.52 -1.03
C LEU A 32 -8.87 -8.92 -2.44
N CYS A 33 -9.78 -9.50 -3.23
CA CYS A 33 -9.49 -9.82 -4.63
C CYS A 33 -9.66 -8.59 -5.53
N ILE A 34 -8.98 -8.61 -6.67
CA ILE A 34 -9.22 -7.63 -7.74
C ILE A 34 -10.69 -7.70 -8.15
N GLY A 35 -11.31 -6.53 -8.34
CA GLY A 35 -12.71 -6.38 -8.71
C GLY A 35 -13.67 -6.28 -7.52
N GLU A 36 -13.25 -6.61 -6.30
CA GLU A 36 -14.09 -6.52 -5.12
C GLU A 36 -14.15 -5.10 -4.54
N SER A 37 -15.21 -4.83 -3.79
CA SER A 37 -15.38 -3.59 -3.05
C SER A 37 -14.72 -3.66 -1.67
N ALA A 38 -14.21 -2.53 -1.18
CA ALA A 38 -13.58 -2.44 0.12
C ALA A 38 -13.73 -1.05 0.74
N TYR A 39 -13.48 -0.98 2.05
CA TYR A 39 -13.39 0.27 2.81
C TYR A 39 -12.00 0.42 3.40
N VAL A 40 -11.33 1.53 3.10
CA VAL A 40 -10.14 1.97 3.85
C VAL A 40 -10.61 2.77 5.05
N LEU A 41 -10.25 2.31 6.24
CA LEU A 41 -10.57 3.04 7.47
C LEU A 41 -9.56 4.17 7.70
N LEU A 42 -10.07 5.31 8.17
CA LEU A 42 -9.27 6.44 8.63
C LEU A 42 -9.52 6.69 10.13
N PRO A 43 -8.52 7.10 10.93
CA PRO A 43 -8.66 7.22 12.39
C PRO A 43 -9.80 8.15 12.86
N ASP A 44 -9.95 9.31 12.21
CA ASP A 44 -10.88 10.38 12.61
C ASP A 44 -11.65 10.96 11.41
N LYS A 45 -11.83 10.17 10.35
CA LYS A 45 -12.52 10.56 9.12
C LYS A 45 -13.39 9.43 8.61
N GLU A 46 -14.35 9.77 7.75
CA GLU A 46 -15.16 8.78 7.04
C GLU A 46 -14.27 7.80 6.25
N PRO A 47 -14.60 6.49 6.26
CA PRO A 47 -13.89 5.52 5.44
C PRO A 47 -13.94 5.86 3.96
N ILE A 48 -12.85 5.57 3.24
CA ILE A 48 -12.81 5.68 1.79
C ILE A 48 -13.37 4.39 1.21
N PHE A 49 -14.43 4.49 0.41
CA PHE A 49 -15.03 3.35 -0.26
C PHE A 49 -14.44 3.16 -1.67
N GLU A 50 -14.05 1.93 -1.99
CA GLU A 50 -13.71 1.48 -3.32
C GLU A 50 -14.75 0.45 -3.77
N ALA A 51 -15.30 0.62 -4.96
CA ALA A 51 -16.31 -0.26 -5.51
C ALA A 51 -15.68 -1.45 -6.26
N SER A 52 -14.50 -1.25 -6.86
CA SER A 52 -13.83 -2.28 -7.65
C SER A 52 -12.32 -2.12 -7.54
N TYR A 53 -11.72 -2.90 -6.65
CA TYR A 53 -10.30 -2.84 -6.36
C TYR A 53 -9.43 -3.24 -7.55
N ASP A 54 -8.37 -2.48 -7.83
CA ASP A 54 -7.52 -2.67 -9.02
C ASP A 54 -6.24 -3.47 -8.77
N GLY A 55 -5.96 -3.83 -7.51
CA GLY A 55 -4.74 -4.55 -7.14
C GLY A 55 -3.51 -3.67 -6.88
N TYR A 56 -3.64 -2.34 -6.97
CA TYR A 56 -2.50 -1.40 -6.89
C TYR A 56 -2.62 -0.38 -5.74
N GLY A 57 -3.48 -0.63 -4.77
CA GLY A 57 -3.63 0.24 -3.60
C GLY A 57 -4.37 1.54 -3.89
N HIS A 58 -5.16 1.60 -4.96
CA HIS A 58 -6.04 2.73 -5.23
C HIS A 58 -7.44 2.46 -4.66
N PHE A 59 -7.95 3.40 -3.87
CA PHE A 59 -9.27 3.31 -3.24
C PHE A 59 -9.96 4.65 -3.30
N GLY A 60 -11.15 4.72 -3.90
CA GLY A 60 -11.97 5.94 -3.96
C GLY A 60 -11.24 7.14 -4.57
N GLY A 61 -10.31 6.89 -5.50
CA GLY A 61 -9.44 7.91 -6.12
C GLY A 61 -8.22 8.34 -5.29
N ALA A 62 -8.00 7.76 -4.11
CA ALA A 62 -6.82 7.98 -3.29
C ALA A 62 -5.81 6.84 -3.44
N ASP A 63 -4.53 7.17 -3.33
CA ASP A 63 -3.44 6.20 -3.19
C ASP A 63 -3.23 5.88 -1.70
N ILE A 64 -3.41 4.62 -1.32
CA ILE A 64 -3.34 4.22 0.09
C ILE A 64 -1.96 4.41 0.71
N TYR A 65 -0.90 4.33 -0.08
CA TYR A 65 0.47 4.54 0.40
C TYR A 65 0.76 6.02 0.63
N GLU A 66 0.23 6.91 -0.22
CA GLU A 66 0.27 8.35 0.05
C GLU A 66 -0.53 8.70 1.31
N VAL A 67 -1.72 8.11 1.48
CA VAL A 67 -2.53 8.28 2.70
C VAL A 67 -1.77 7.79 3.94
N ALA A 68 -1.13 6.62 3.85
CA ALA A 68 -0.31 6.08 4.94
C ALA A 68 0.85 7.02 5.29
N PHE A 69 1.53 7.58 4.29
CA PHE A 69 2.56 8.60 4.51
C PHE A 69 1.99 9.83 5.20
N ASP A 70 0.92 10.42 4.69
CA ASP A 70 0.36 11.68 5.22
C ASP A 70 -0.18 11.53 6.65
N LEU A 71 -0.84 10.41 6.97
CA LEU A 71 -1.30 10.12 8.34
C LEU A 71 -0.14 10.02 9.34
N ASN A 72 1.00 9.48 8.90
CA ASN A 72 2.14 9.21 9.77
C ASN A 72 3.25 10.26 9.66
N ARG A 73 3.18 11.21 8.72
CA ARG A 73 4.26 12.15 8.38
C ARG A 73 4.90 12.83 9.59
N GLY A 74 4.07 13.34 10.49
CA GLY A 74 4.52 14.06 11.69
C GLY A 74 5.09 13.16 12.79
N LEU A 75 4.98 11.84 12.65
CA LEU A 75 5.36 10.82 13.63
C LEU A 75 6.55 9.96 13.15
N ILE A 76 6.93 10.06 11.87
CA ILE A 76 8.09 9.36 11.31
C ILE A 76 9.38 9.90 11.93
N THR A 77 10.30 8.99 12.25
CA THR A 77 11.64 9.29 12.75
C THR A 77 12.69 8.56 11.91
N GLU A 78 13.94 9.03 11.91
CA GLU A 78 15.04 8.32 11.23
C GLU A 78 15.16 6.87 11.70
N LYS A 79 15.05 6.65 13.01
CA LYS A 79 15.11 5.31 13.62
C LYS A 79 14.01 4.37 13.11
N PHE A 80 12.82 4.89 12.84
CA PHE A 80 11.74 4.08 12.27
C PHE A 80 12.15 3.55 10.89
N LEU A 81 12.68 4.43 10.05
CA LEU A 81 13.05 4.13 8.67
C LEU A 81 14.26 3.20 8.56
N ASP A 82 15.26 3.34 9.43
CA ASP A 82 16.40 2.43 9.47
C ASP A 82 16.01 0.99 9.82
N SER A 83 14.81 0.78 10.34
CA SER A 83 14.26 -0.54 10.65
C SER A 83 13.22 -1.05 9.66
N CYS A 84 12.84 -0.24 8.65
CA CYS A 84 11.95 -0.69 7.58
C CYS A 84 12.66 -1.77 6.75
N LYS A 85 11.94 -2.84 6.42
CA LYS A 85 12.49 -3.94 5.61
C LYS A 85 12.52 -3.59 4.13
N CYS A 86 11.61 -2.72 3.70
CA CYS A 86 11.53 -2.29 2.31
C CYS A 86 12.56 -1.19 2.02
N THR A 87 13.34 -1.37 0.97
CA THR A 87 14.05 -0.28 0.28
C THR A 87 13.51 -0.23 -1.15
N PRO A 88 12.50 0.61 -1.45
CA PRO A 88 11.98 0.71 -2.80
C PRO A 88 13.09 1.08 -3.78
N ARG A 89 12.90 0.69 -5.06
CA ARG A 89 13.90 0.91 -6.12
C ARG A 89 14.31 2.39 -6.25
N ASN A 90 13.42 3.30 -5.91
CA ASN A 90 13.60 4.75 -6.05
C ASN A 90 13.69 5.48 -4.70
N PHE A 91 13.94 4.78 -3.58
CA PHE A 91 13.93 5.43 -2.28
C PHE A 91 15.13 6.37 -2.08
N ASP A 92 14.83 7.66 -2.00
CA ASP A 92 15.83 8.70 -1.76
C ASP A 92 15.77 9.18 -0.29
N ARG A 93 16.83 8.87 0.48
CA ARG A 93 16.94 9.28 1.90
C ARG A 93 16.89 10.80 2.09
N ARG A 94 17.12 11.61 1.04
CA ARG A 94 16.96 13.08 1.10
C ARG A 94 15.50 13.47 1.32
N ILE A 95 14.55 12.74 0.73
CA ILE A 95 13.10 13.00 0.88
C ILE A 95 12.68 12.85 2.34
N ILE A 96 13.19 11.81 3.00
CA ILE A 96 12.98 11.61 4.43
C ILE A 96 13.52 12.80 5.23
N ARG A 97 14.75 13.22 4.96
CA ARG A 97 15.35 14.35 5.66
C ARG A 97 14.48 15.60 5.53
N TRP A 98 14.02 15.90 4.31
CA TRP A 98 13.13 17.03 4.06
C TRP A 98 11.77 16.89 4.76
N THR A 99 11.24 15.67 4.85
CA THR A 99 10.03 15.38 5.63
C THR A 99 10.26 15.67 7.12
N LEU A 100 11.39 15.26 7.68
CA LEU A 100 11.77 15.51 9.07
C LEU A 100 12.04 17.00 9.36
N GLU A 101 12.57 17.71 8.37
CA GLU A 101 12.71 19.18 8.34
C GLU A 101 11.36 19.91 8.22
N ARG A 102 10.23 19.17 8.16
CA ARG A 102 8.86 19.71 8.03
C ARG A 102 8.64 20.53 6.76
N LYS A 103 9.34 20.21 5.66
CA LYS A 103 9.02 20.78 4.35
C LYS A 103 7.64 20.33 3.89
N THR A 104 6.94 21.23 3.23
CA THR A 104 5.68 20.96 2.53
C THR A 104 5.88 20.05 1.32
N ASP A 105 4.80 19.51 0.79
CA ASP A 105 4.88 18.68 -0.43
C ASP A 105 5.41 19.44 -1.62
N GLN A 106 4.99 20.70 -1.77
CA GLN A 106 5.47 21.55 -2.85
C GLN A 106 6.98 21.78 -2.75
N GLU A 107 7.48 22.09 -1.55
CA GLU A 107 8.92 22.27 -1.33
C GLU A 107 9.72 21.00 -1.61
N ILE A 108 9.22 19.84 -1.18
CA ILE A 108 9.87 18.54 -1.47
C ILE A 108 9.88 18.28 -2.98
N THR A 109 8.74 18.45 -3.65
CA THR A 109 8.62 18.30 -5.10
C THR A 109 9.56 19.23 -5.86
N ASP A 110 9.68 20.49 -5.45
CA ASP A 110 10.59 21.46 -6.07
C ASP A 110 12.06 21.09 -5.87
N LEU A 111 12.41 20.55 -4.69
CA LEU A 111 13.76 20.04 -4.42
C LEU A 111 14.09 18.79 -5.22
N ILE A 112 13.13 17.89 -5.43
CA ILE A 112 13.30 16.71 -6.30
C ILE A 112 13.55 17.16 -7.75
N LYS A 113 12.75 18.10 -8.26
CA LYS A 113 12.88 18.65 -9.62
C LYS A 113 14.24 19.30 -9.89
N GLN A 114 14.89 19.86 -8.87
CA GLN A 114 16.24 20.41 -9.03
C GLN A 114 17.33 19.35 -9.23
N GLN A 115 17.02 18.08 -8.95
CA GLN A 115 18.00 17.00 -8.84
C GLN A 115 17.69 15.80 -9.74
N CYS A 116 16.49 15.76 -10.33
CA CYS A 116 16.00 14.65 -11.12
C CYS A 116 15.00 15.16 -12.16
N ASP A 117 15.15 14.70 -13.41
CA ASP A 117 14.22 15.00 -14.52
C ASP A 117 13.23 13.84 -14.77
N ASN A 118 13.14 12.86 -13.87
CA ASN A 118 12.21 11.74 -14.01
C ASN A 118 10.82 12.15 -13.51
N ASP A 119 9.95 12.52 -14.44
CA ASP A 119 8.56 12.94 -14.17
C ASP A 119 7.76 11.93 -13.35
N CYS A 120 8.02 10.62 -13.55
CA CYS A 120 7.35 9.57 -12.79
C CYS A 120 7.73 9.65 -11.30
N PHE A 121 9.04 9.74 -11.03
CA PHE A 121 9.55 9.88 -9.66
C PHE A 121 9.07 11.18 -8.99
N ILE A 122 9.10 12.30 -9.73
CA ILE A 122 8.62 13.60 -9.22
C ILE A 122 7.15 13.54 -8.80
N ARG A 123 6.33 12.75 -9.51
CA ARG A 123 4.90 12.59 -9.21
C ARG A 123 4.65 11.59 -8.07
N GLU A 124 5.41 10.50 -8.03
CA GLU A 124 5.09 9.33 -7.19
C GLU A 124 5.97 9.21 -5.94
N TRP A 125 6.81 10.22 -5.64
CA TRP A 125 7.72 10.16 -4.50
C TRP A 125 7.01 9.87 -3.17
N LYS A 126 5.78 10.40 -2.98
CA LYS A 126 4.99 10.13 -1.77
C LYS A 126 4.60 8.66 -1.68
N ARG A 127 4.08 8.11 -2.77
CA ARG A 127 3.72 6.70 -2.88
C ARG A 127 4.92 5.82 -2.54
N GLU A 128 6.09 6.11 -3.10
CA GLU A 128 7.33 5.36 -2.85
C GLU A 128 7.75 5.38 -1.37
N VAL A 129 7.65 6.55 -0.70
CA VAL A 129 7.89 6.64 0.74
C VAL A 129 6.82 5.87 1.53
N GLY A 130 5.55 5.98 1.16
CA GLY A 130 4.46 5.20 1.74
C GLY A 130 4.70 3.69 1.66
N ILE A 131 5.08 3.19 0.48
CA ILE A 131 5.46 1.79 0.27
C ILE A 131 6.63 1.40 1.19
N THR A 132 7.64 2.24 1.33
CA THR A 132 8.77 2.00 2.27
C THR A 132 8.26 1.76 3.69
N LEU A 133 7.26 2.54 4.11
CA LEU A 133 6.74 2.54 5.47
C LEU A 133 5.79 1.38 5.77
N SER A 134 5.07 0.87 4.77
CA SER A 134 3.92 -0.01 5.01
C SER A 134 3.81 -1.23 4.07
N CYS A 135 4.79 -1.49 3.19
CA CYS A 135 4.69 -2.61 2.24
C CYS A 135 4.73 -3.99 2.92
N TYR A 136 5.50 -4.15 4.01
CA TYR A 136 5.56 -5.40 4.75
C TYR A 136 4.63 -5.37 5.96
N ASP A 137 4.05 -6.52 6.29
CA ASP A 137 3.12 -6.67 7.42
C ASP A 137 3.66 -6.05 8.72
N GLU A 138 4.92 -6.31 9.04
CA GLU A 138 5.50 -5.80 10.29
C GLU A 138 5.81 -4.31 10.23
N ASP A 139 6.15 -3.78 9.05
CA ASP A 139 6.37 -2.36 8.85
C ASP A 139 5.04 -1.61 8.97
N ASN A 140 3.99 -2.09 8.28
CA ASN A 140 2.63 -1.57 8.37
C ASN A 140 2.15 -1.58 9.82
N ALA A 141 2.20 -2.73 10.49
CA ALA A 141 1.69 -2.89 11.86
C ALA A 141 2.40 -2.01 12.91
N ARG A 142 3.63 -1.57 12.64
CA ARG A 142 4.39 -0.68 13.53
C ARG A 142 4.05 0.79 13.37
N LEU A 143 3.35 1.20 12.30
CA LEU A 143 2.95 2.58 12.12
C LEU A 143 1.98 3.00 13.22
N PRO A 144 2.03 4.25 13.70
CA PRO A 144 1.00 4.80 14.57
C PRO A 144 -0.41 4.71 13.95
N PHE A 145 -0.49 4.94 12.64
CA PHE A 145 -1.70 4.80 11.85
C PHE A 145 -1.46 3.82 10.68
N PRO A 146 -1.54 2.50 10.93
CA PRO A 146 -1.36 1.50 9.88
C PRO A 146 -2.49 1.55 8.84
N ILE A 147 -2.23 0.97 7.67
CA ILE A 147 -3.26 0.71 6.65
C ILE A 147 -4.22 -0.35 7.19
N LYS A 148 -5.53 -0.05 7.12
CA LYS A 148 -6.62 -0.96 7.53
C LYS A 148 -7.70 -0.95 6.46
N ILE A 149 -7.86 -2.07 5.79
CA ILE A 149 -8.83 -2.30 4.71
C ILE A 149 -9.85 -3.32 5.21
N THR A 150 -11.13 -3.08 4.96
CA THR A 150 -12.24 -3.84 5.55
C THR A 150 -13.35 -4.12 4.56
N LYS A 151 -14.12 -5.20 4.77
CA LYS A 151 -15.29 -5.53 3.93
C LYS A 151 -16.47 -4.63 4.27
N GLN A 152 -16.57 -4.23 5.54
CA GLN A 152 -17.65 -3.40 6.04
C GLN A 152 -17.11 -2.20 6.83
N PRO A 153 -17.84 -1.07 6.85
CA PRO A 153 -17.49 0.05 7.70
C PRO A 153 -17.40 -0.39 9.17
N CYS A 154 -16.28 -0.06 9.82
CA CYS A 154 -16.09 -0.32 11.24
C CYS A 154 -15.16 0.74 11.86
N GLU A 155 -15.08 0.77 13.19
CA GLU A 155 -14.25 1.73 13.89
C GLU A 155 -12.77 1.41 13.72
N TYR A 156 -11.98 2.39 13.27
CA TYR A 156 -10.55 2.24 13.00
C TYR A 156 -9.77 1.57 14.14
N ARG A 157 -10.11 1.89 15.39
CA ARG A 157 -9.38 1.40 16.58
C ARG A 157 -9.66 -0.07 16.91
N LEU A 158 -10.73 -0.65 16.38
CA LEU A 158 -11.19 -1.99 16.76
C LEU A 158 -10.59 -3.11 15.90
N VAL A 159 -10.03 -2.79 14.73
CA VAL A 159 -9.47 -3.78 13.81
C VAL A 159 -7.93 -3.67 13.74
N PRO A 160 -7.21 -4.77 13.47
CA PRO A 160 -5.75 -4.74 13.32
C PRO A 160 -5.32 -4.03 12.03
N ALA A 161 -4.00 -3.91 11.83
CA ALA A 161 -3.45 -3.59 10.52
C ALA A 161 -3.83 -4.66 9.48
N SER A 162 -4.10 -4.25 8.25
CA SER A 162 -4.20 -5.17 7.11
C SER A 162 -2.84 -5.79 6.80
N LYS A 163 -2.87 -7.07 6.48
CA LYS A 163 -1.70 -7.82 5.99
C LYS A 163 -1.66 -7.86 4.46
N GLY A 164 -0.51 -8.21 3.90
CA GLY A 164 -0.39 -8.56 2.49
C GLY A 164 -1.14 -9.85 2.18
N ASP A 165 -1.79 -9.89 1.04
CA ASP A 165 -2.47 -11.08 0.53
C ASP A 165 -1.46 -12.03 -0.16
N PRO A 166 -1.32 -13.28 0.31
CA PRO A 166 -0.46 -14.28 -0.31
C PRO A 166 -0.80 -14.59 -1.78
N GLU A 167 -2.07 -14.48 -2.18
CA GLU A 167 -2.56 -14.77 -3.53
C GLU A 167 -2.49 -13.55 -4.46
N GLN A 168 -1.94 -12.43 -3.97
CA GLN A 168 -1.75 -11.21 -4.75
C GLN A 168 -3.03 -10.68 -5.43
N GLY A 169 -4.21 -10.98 -4.87
CA GLY A 169 -5.50 -10.52 -5.39
C GLY A 169 -6.02 -11.32 -6.58
N CYS A 170 -5.29 -12.36 -7.01
CA CYS A 170 -5.60 -13.20 -8.17
C CYS A 170 -6.37 -14.48 -7.83
N GLY A 171 -6.41 -14.87 -6.55
CA GLY A 171 -7.10 -16.05 -6.06
C GLY A 171 -7.82 -15.75 -4.75
N LYS A 172 -8.73 -16.62 -4.34
CA LYS A 172 -9.42 -16.50 -3.04
C LYS A 172 -8.60 -17.19 -1.96
N TYR A 173 -8.43 -16.53 -0.83
CA TYR A 173 -7.72 -17.01 0.34
C TYR A 173 -8.64 -16.90 1.55
N ILE A 174 -8.96 -18.04 2.17
CA ILE A 174 -9.88 -18.12 3.30
C ILE A 174 -9.25 -18.98 4.39
N ASP A 175 -9.20 -18.46 5.62
CA ASP A 175 -8.74 -19.18 6.81
C ASP A 175 -7.32 -19.78 6.69
N GLY A 176 -6.44 -19.11 5.97
CA GLY A 176 -5.03 -19.54 5.85
C GLY A 176 -4.74 -20.48 4.68
N PHE A 177 -5.73 -20.75 3.83
CA PHE A 177 -5.59 -21.64 2.68
C PHE A 177 -6.12 -20.97 1.41
N PRO A 178 -5.48 -21.21 0.24
CA PRO A 178 -6.10 -20.93 -1.05
C PRO A 178 -7.42 -21.71 -1.12
N SER A 179 -8.51 -21.07 -1.54
CA SER A 179 -9.76 -21.81 -1.74
C SER A 179 -9.59 -22.68 -2.99
N ASP A 180 -9.83 -23.98 -2.86
CA ASP A 180 -9.78 -24.94 -3.98
C ASP A 180 -10.85 -24.68 -5.07
N ASP A 181 -11.71 -23.67 -4.88
CA ASP A 181 -12.72 -23.26 -5.84
C ASP A 181 -12.10 -22.37 -6.93
N LEU A 182 -11.20 -22.96 -7.73
CA LEU A 182 -10.81 -22.43 -9.04
C LEU A 182 -11.97 -22.64 -10.03
N THR A 183 -13.10 -21.99 -9.80
CA THR A 183 -14.12 -21.80 -10.83
C THR A 183 -14.03 -20.37 -11.34
N ILE A 184 -13.21 -20.21 -12.39
CA ILE A 184 -13.31 -19.10 -13.35
C ILE A 184 -14.53 -19.34 -14.23
#